data_AF-A0AAV2ATA9-F1
#
_entry.id   AF-A0AAV2ATA9-F1
#
_cell.length_a   1.000
_cell.length_b   1.000
_cell.length_c   1.000
_cell.angle_alpha   90.00
_cell.angle_beta   90.00
_cell.angle_gamma   90.00
#
_symmetry.space_group_name_H-M   'P 1'
#
loop_
_entity.id
_entity.type
_entity.pdbx_description
1 polymer ?
#
loop_
_entity_poly.entity_id
_entity_poly.type
_entity_poly.pdbx_seq_one_letter_code
_entity_poly.pdbx_strand_id
1 'polypeptide(L)'
;MDPVCTVLVEKVPYEPMIPLNDAIHTWFISFYIFSLVYPEECCVTLEFIQRALLSINPNDKGTKMAKRYGKRVSIHPKVLRLLNKLR
;
A
#
# COMPACT_ATOMS: atom_id res chain seq x y z
N MET A 1 47.66 1.32 -20.13
CA MET A 1 47.22 1.07 -18.74
C MET A 1 45.72 1.20 -18.75
N ASP A 2 45.00 0.12 -18.47
CA ASP A 2 43.53 0.14 -18.44
C ASP A 2 43.04 0.75 -17.12
N PRO A 3 42.00 1.61 -17.14
CA PRO A 3 41.46 2.18 -15.91
C PRO A 3 40.75 1.11 -15.09
N VAL A 4 41.29 0.83 -13.90
CA VAL A 4 40.64 -0.03 -12.90
C VAL A 4 39.64 0.83 -12.13
N CYS A 5 38.34 0.58 -12.36
CA CYS A 5 37.26 1.17 -11.57
C CYS A 5 36.99 0.29 -10.34
N THR A 6 37.45 0.74 -9.17
CA THR A 6 37.16 0.08 -7.89
C THR A 6 35.82 0.60 -7.37
N VAL A 7 34.75 -0.19 -7.52
CA VAL A 7 33.44 0.13 -6.95
C VAL A 7 33.45 -0.27 -5.47
N LEU A 8 33.44 0.72 -4.59
CA LEU A 8 33.24 0.52 -3.15
C LEU A 8 31.75 0.28 -2.91
N VAL A 9 31.35 -0.97 -2.73
CA VAL A 9 30.01 -1.32 -2.26
C VAL A 9 30.03 -1.23 -0.74
N GLU A 10 29.57 -0.10 -0.20
CA GLU A 10 29.41 0.09 1.23
C GLU A 10 28.36 -0.91 1.74
N LYS A 11 28.82 -1.90 2.51
CA LYS A 11 28.02 -3.08 2.91
C LYS A 11 27.22 -2.85 4.20
N VAL A 12 27.25 -1.63 4.74
CA VAL A 12 26.63 -1.28 6.02
C VAL A 12 25.41 -0.41 5.73
N PRO A 13 24.19 -0.86 6.06
CA PRO A 13 23.00 -0.02 5.96
C PRO A 13 23.18 1.21 6.85
N TYR A 14 23.10 2.41 6.27
CA TYR A 14 23.20 3.69 7.00
C TYR A 14 22.01 3.92 7.94
N GLU A 15 20.90 3.22 7.69
CA GLU A 15 19.64 3.27 8.43
C GLU A 15 19.19 1.83 8.75
N PRO A 16 18.52 1.59 9.88
CA PRO A 16 17.94 0.29 10.17
C PRO A 16 16.95 -0.10 9.06
N MET A 17 17.07 -1.34 8.58
CA MET A 17 16.17 -1.84 7.54
C MET A 17 14.72 -1.82 8.06
N ILE A 18 13.90 -0.97 7.46
CA ILE A 18 12.48 -0.87 7.80
C ILE A 18 11.78 -2.16 7.32
N PRO A 19 10.98 -2.84 8.16
CA PRO A 19 10.17 -3.97 7.72
C PRO A 19 9.30 -3.58 6.52
N LEU A 20 9.14 -4.50 5.56
CA LEU A 20 8.38 -4.23 4.34
C LEU A 20 6.97 -3.68 4.64
N ASN A 21 6.32 -4.22 5.67
CA ASN A 21 5.00 -3.77 6.09
C ASN A 21 5.01 -2.29 6.49
N ASP A 22 5.99 -1.89 7.29
CA ASP A 22 6.14 -0.51 7.79
C ASP A 22 6.51 0.45 6.66
N ALA A 23 7.31 -0.02 5.69
CA ALA A 23 7.62 0.75 4.49
C ALA A 23 6.36 1.01 3.64
N ILE A 24 5.52 -0.01 3.42
CA ILE A 24 4.27 0.14 2.67
C ILE A 24 3.27 1.02 3.45
N HIS A 25 3.19 0.88 4.78
CA HIS A 25 2.37 1.77 5.62
C HIS A 25 2.81 3.22 5.48
N THR A 26 4.12 3.49 5.61
CA THR A 26 4.69 4.83 5.52
C THR A 26 4.42 5.45 4.14
N TRP A 27 4.65 4.67 3.08
CA TRP A 27 4.34 5.10 1.71
C TRP A 27 2.84 5.40 1.53
N PHE A 28 1.95 4.54 1.99
CA PHE A 28 0.51 4.74 1.82
C PHE A 28 -0.04 5.91 2.64
N ILE A 29 0.44 6.10 3.87
CA ILE A 29 0.04 7.22 4.73
C ILE A 29 0.52 8.56 4.17
N SER A 30 1.65 8.58 3.43
CA SER A 30 2.18 9.80 2.81
C SER A 30 1.16 10.51 1.90
N PHE A 31 0.27 9.77 1.24
CA PHE A 31 -0.81 10.35 0.44
C PHE A 31 -1.77 11.21 1.28
N TYR A 32 -2.03 10.83 2.52
CA TYR A 32 -2.88 11.59 3.43
C TYR A 32 -2.14 12.76 4.08
N ILE A 33 -0.89 12.55 4.51
CA ILE A 33 -0.10 13.59 5.20
C ILE A 33 0.26 14.73 4.23
N PHE A 34 0.77 14.37 3.05
CA PHE A 34 1.20 15.36 2.06
C PHE A 34 0.08 15.79 1.12
N SER A 35 -1.16 15.35 1.37
CA SER A 35 -2.34 15.63 0.52
C SER A 35 -2.09 15.29 -0.96
N LEU A 36 -1.38 14.20 -1.22
CA LEU A 36 -1.12 13.75 -2.58
C LEU A 36 -2.40 13.16 -3.16
N VAL A 37 -2.69 13.54 -4.40
CA VAL A 37 -3.84 13.01 -5.12
C VAL A 37 -3.51 11.60 -5.59
N TYR A 38 -4.39 10.66 -5.29
CA TYR A 38 -4.28 9.30 -5.83
C TYR A 38 -4.46 9.33 -7.36
N PRO A 39 -3.55 8.70 -8.12
CA PRO A 39 -3.76 8.54 -9.55
C PRO A 39 -5.03 7.73 -9.80
N GLU A 40 -5.91 8.23 -10.65
CA GLU A 40 -7.21 7.61 -10.89
C GLU A 40 -7.05 6.22 -11.50
N GLU A 41 -6.04 6.02 -12.35
CA GLU A 41 -5.75 4.73 -12.98
C GLU A 41 -5.34 3.66 -11.96
N CYS A 42 -4.85 4.09 -10.79
CA CYS A 42 -4.33 3.23 -9.73
C CYS A 42 -5.36 2.95 -8.62
N CYS A 43 -6.58 3.49 -8.69
CA CYS A 43 -7.60 3.35 -7.63
C CYS A 43 -7.82 1.89 -7.19
N VAL A 44 -7.92 0.96 -8.14
CA VAL A 44 -8.15 -0.47 -7.87
C VAL A 44 -6.96 -1.09 -7.15
N THR A 45 -5.74 -0.73 -7.55
CA THR A 45 -4.49 -1.20 -6.95
C THR A 45 -4.34 -0.67 -5.53
N LEU A 46 -4.65 0.61 -5.32
CA LEU A 46 -4.60 1.26 -4.02
C LEU A 46 -5.64 0.67 -3.06
N GLU A 47 -6.86 0.36 -3.52
CA GLU A 47 -7.85 -0.34 -2.72
C GLU A 47 -7.35 -1.74 -2.32
N PHE A 48 -6.69 -2.45 -3.23
CA PHE A 48 -6.08 -3.74 -2.92
C PHE A 48 -4.98 -3.61 -1.84
N ILE A 49 -4.04 -2.68 -1.99
CA ILE A 49 -2.97 -2.44 -1.01
C ILE A 49 -3.56 -2.10 0.37
N GLN A 50 -4.53 -1.17 0.39
CA GLN A 50 -5.23 -0.76 1.60
C GLN A 50 -5.82 -1.96 2.35
N ARG A 51 -6.56 -2.84 1.66
CA ARG A 51 -7.30 -3.93 2.29
C ARG A 51 -6.45 -5.18 2.55
N ALA A 52 -5.57 -5.54 1.62
CA ALA A 52 -4.82 -6.79 1.64
C ALA A 52 -3.50 -6.69 2.41
N LEU A 53 -2.76 -5.59 2.23
CA LEU A 53 -1.41 -5.43 2.78
C LEU A 53 -1.43 -4.62 4.07
N LEU A 54 -2.26 -3.57 4.13
CA LEU A 54 -2.31 -2.65 5.27
C LEU A 54 -3.42 -2.99 6.27
N SER A 55 -4.29 -3.95 5.95
CA SER A 55 -5.46 -4.29 6.76
C SER A 55 -6.34 -3.09 7.13
N ILE A 56 -6.38 -2.07 6.27
CA ILE A 56 -7.24 -0.90 6.39
C ILE A 56 -8.56 -1.22 5.68
N ASN A 57 -9.67 -1.24 6.42
CA ASN A 57 -10.98 -1.72 5.95
C ASN A 57 -10.92 -3.15 5.33
N PRO A 58 -10.41 -4.16 6.05
CA PRO A 58 -10.11 -5.47 5.48
C PRO A 58 -11.35 -6.32 5.16
N ASN A 59 -12.52 -5.91 5.66
CA ASN A 59 -13.78 -6.63 5.49
C ASN A 59 -14.86 -5.74 4.85
N ASP A 60 -15.86 -6.38 4.23
CA ASP A 60 -17.14 -5.77 3.83
C ASP A 60 -17.94 -5.16 5.00
N LYS A 61 -17.46 -5.38 6.23
CA LYS A 61 -18.12 -5.01 7.49
C LYS A 61 -17.45 -3.81 8.18
N GLY A 62 -16.94 -2.84 7.41
CA GLY A 62 -16.43 -1.57 7.95
C GLY A 62 -17.56 -0.64 8.42
N THR A 63 -17.76 -0.55 9.74
CA THR A 63 -18.99 -0.07 10.40
C THR A 63 -19.17 1.45 10.55
N LYS A 64 -18.24 2.30 10.11
CA LYS A 64 -18.35 3.76 10.30
C LYS A 64 -18.95 4.50 9.10
N MET A 65 -18.56 4.15 7.87
CA MET A 65 -19.09 4.79 6.65
C MET A 65 -20.41 4.19 6.17
N ALA A 66 -20.60 2.88 6.33
CA ALA A 66 -21.86 2.20 6.00
C ALA A 66 -23.05 2.76 6.79
N LYS A 67 -22.83 3.20 8.05
CA LYS A 67 -23.86 3.83 8.87
C LYS A 67 -24.16 5.28 8.48
N ARG A 68 -23.17 6.03 7.98
CA ARG A 68 -23.30 7.47 7.69
C ARG A 68 -23.98 7.76 6.34
N TYR A 69 -23.85 6.87 5.37
CA TYR A 69 -24.35 7.07 4.01
C TYR A 69 -25.31 5.97 3.51
N GLY A 70 -25.69 5.01 4.36
CA GLY A 70 -26.64 3.93 4.01
C GLY A 70 -26.19 2.96 2.91
N LYS A 71 -25.06 3.22 2.24
CA LYS A 71 -24.46 2.36 1.23
C LYS A 71 -23.37 1.52 1.87
N ARG A 72 -23.45 0.19 1.67
CA ARG A 72 -22.31 -0.71 1.91
C ARG A 72 -21.10 -0.16 1.15
N VAL A 73 -19.93 -0.12 1.77
CA VAL A 73 -18.70 0.25 1.08
C VAL A 73 -18.47 -0.82 0.01
N SER A 74 -18.77 -0.48 -1.25
CA SER A 74 -18.65 -1.41 -2.37
C SER A 74 -17.17 -1.67 -2.64
N ILE A 75 -16.71 -2.90 -2.40
CA ILE A 75 -15.38 -3.34 -2.82
C ILE A 75 -15.36 -3.43 -4.34
N HIS A 76 -14.29 -2.96 -5.00
CA HIS A 76 -14.17 -3.14 -6.43
C HIS A 76 -14.14 -4.65 -6.79
N PRO A 77 -14.91 -5.14 -7.78
CA PRO A 77 -15.02 -6.57 -8.08
C PRO A 77 -13.69 -7.27 -8.37
N LYS A 78 -12.74 -6.57 -9.02
CA LYS A 78 -11.39 -7.10 -9.26
C LYS A 78 -10.61 -7.32 -7.96
N VAL A 79 -10.76 -6.42 -6.98
CA VAL A 79 -10.12 -6.53 -5.66
C VAL A 79 -10.73 -7.69 -4.91
N LEU A 80 -12.07 -7.78 -4.87
CA LEU A 80 -12.77 -8.90 -4.22
C LEU A 80 -12.33 -10.26 -4.80
N ARG A 81 -12.27 -10.36 -6.14
CA ARG A 81 -11.80 -11.58 -6.82
C ARG A 81 -10.36 -11.92 -6.48
N LEU A 82 -9.48 -10.93 -6.35
CA LEU A 82 -8.08 -11.14 -5.99
C LEU A 82 -7.92 -11.55 -4.52
N LEU A 83 -8.63 -10.88 -3.61
CA LEU A 83 -8.67 -11.22 -2.18
C LEU A 83 -9.14 -12.66 -1.96
N ASN A 84 -10.19 -13.10 -2.67
CA ASN A 84 -10.70 -14.46 -2.57
C ASN A 84 -9.74 -15.52 -3.14
N LYS A 85 -8.76 -15.15 -3.96
CA LYS A 85 -7.71 -16.06 -4.45
C LYS A 85 -6.50 -16.17 -3.52
N LEU A 86 -6.32 -15.18 -2.65
CA LEU A 86 -5.18 -15.09 -1.73
C LEU A 86 -5.51 -15.66 -0.34
N ARG A 87 -6.80 -15.90 -0.06
CA ARG A 87 -7.31 -16.62 1.12
C ARG A 87 -7.48 -18.10 0.79
#